data_AF-A0A4R9PVE1-F1
#
_entry.id   AF-A0A4R9PVE1-F1
#
_cell.length_a   1.000
_cell.length_b   1.000
_cell.length_c   1.000
_cell.angle_alpha   90.00
_cell.angle_beta   90.00
_cell.angle_gamma   90.00
#
_symmetry.space_group_name_H-M   'P 1'
#
loop_
_entity.id
_entity.type
_entity.pdbx_description
1 polymer ?
#
loop_
_entity_poly.entity_id
_entity_poly.type
_entity_poly.pdbx_seq_one_letter_code
_entity_poly.pdbx_strand_id
1 'polypeptide(L)'
;MAAWRAWKNAARFEDISWQEIRLLGPVYARLPELDPETPLRPRIDGILKNRWVLAQLKLRETYDAFAALLDSGIPVLVFKGGAYQAEGLAMANRRVIGDVDILIRHRDAVGALERLEASGWTAANGESFEYLRRLATVRLNGNFRKGHHGNVDLHVSPFHYSRNDASLDEALWMRAGTASLGPCRVRVPDPTDSVLIVLAHATESSNGDWTMDVATRMAGQHIDWDRLVETAGRRGIVPACLAGLAYLSWRIGLPVPGHVLAAFSAARVPVSQRLKYWSNVRDRGERGLAEKIANRLADAMLSRDGFSVVVKDHSAITVARPTLSPRAFIRQARPSLVPASVEHLDYRHHLAGLRHRSHLVLKLGLDRPGRSRRLFFDVCVDGVAIARLRARSGGGHSKAEVTKLFRIPLPERVNDTALLSISARPTHFLRPGATQAEIDRFGRYPFRVAGVWAV
;
A
#
# COMPACT_ATOMS: atom_id res chain seq x y z
N MET A 1 -9.30 -35.14 6.42
CA MET A 1 -9.27 -35.67 7.81
C MET A 1 -7.88 -35.68 8.45
N ALA A 2 -6.82 -36.22 7.83
CA ALA A 2 -5.48 -36.29 8.46
C ALA A 2 -4.87 -34.92 8.80
N ALA A 3 -4.94 -33.95 7.88
CA ALA A 3 -4.43 -32.60 8.10
C ALA A 3 -5.13 -31.86 9.27
N TRP A 4 -6.45 -32.00 9.39
CA TRP A 4 -7.21 -31.44 10.51
C TRP A 4 -6.77 -32.02 11.86
N ARG A 5 -6.61 -33.35 11.93
CA ARG A 5 -6.12 -34.03 13.14
C ARG A 5 -4.69 -33.60 13.49
N ALA A 6 -3.79 -33.55 12.51
CA ALA A 6 -2.42 -33.10 12.72
C ALA A 6 -2.37 -31.65 13.23
N TRP A 7 -3.19 -30.76 12.66
CA TRP A 7 -3.30 -29.38 13.12
C TRP A 7 -3.82 -29.28 14.55
N LYS A 8 -4.91 -29.99 14.90
CA LYS A 8 -5.45 -30.02 16.28
C LYS A 8 -4.42 -30.51 17.32
N ASN A 9 -3.53 -31.41 16.94
CA ASN A 9 -2.51 -31.95 17.84
C ASN A 9 -1.31 -31.00 18.02
N ALA A 10 -1.05 -30.13 17.03
CA ALA A 10 0.10 -29.23 17.03
C ALA A 10 -0.25 -27.82 17.53
N ALA A 11 -1.48 -27.36 17.29
CA ALA A 11 -1.91 -26.00 17.59
C ALA A 11 -2.86 -25.96 18.79
N ARG A 12 -2.66 -24.96 19.66
CA ARG A 12 -3.64 -24.60 20.69
C ARG A 12 -4.63 -23.61 20.09
N PHE A 13 -5.92 -23.91 20.20
CA PHE A 13 -6.96 -23.09 19.56
C PHE A 13 -6.97 -21.64 20.08
N GLU A 14 -6.54 -21.41 21.33
CA GLU A 14 -6.43 -20.09 21.94
C GLU A 14 -5.32 -19.23 21.32
N ASP A 15 -4.31 -19.87 20.73
CA ASP A 15 -3.07 -19.22 20.26
C ASP A 15 -2.98 -19.17 18.72
N ILE A 16 -4.09 -19.46 18.02
CA ILE A 16 -4.08 -19.51 16.56
C ILE A 16 -3.77 -18.14 15.96
N SER A 17 -2.90 -18.16 14.96
CA SER A 17 -2.47 -16.99 14.22
C SER A 17 -3.59 -16.39 13.37
N TRP A 18 -3.39 -15.14 12.94
CA TRP A 18 -4.32 -14.50 12.00
C TRP A 18 -4.46 -15.27 10.68
N GLN A 19 -3.37 -15.89 10.22
CA GLN A 19 -3.31 -16.71 9.03
C GLN A 19 -4.21 -17.94 9.15
N GLU A 20 -4.20 -18.60 10.32
CA GLU A 20 -5.06 -19.76 10.60
C GLU A 20 -6.53 -19.35 10.73
N ILE A 21 -6.81 -18.23 11.39
CA ILE A 21 -8.18 -17.68 11.51
C ILE A 21 -8.83 -17.51 10.13
N ARG A 22 -8.07 -17.05 9.11
CA ARG A 22 -8.58 -16.86 7.75
C ARG A 22 -8.98 -18.17 7.06
N LEU A 23 -8.42 -19.30 7.48
CA LEU A 23 -8.72 -20.63 6.95
C LEU A 23 -9.86 -21.33 7.70
N LEU A 24 -10.32 -20.78 8.83
CA LEU A 24 -11.41 -21.37 9.60
C LEU A 24 -12.74 -21.41 8.84
N GLY A 25 -12.99 -20.46 7.93
CA GLY A 25 -14.24 -20.42 7.14
C GLY A 25 -14.42 -21.68 6.28
N PRO A 26 -13.47 -21.96 5.38
CA PRO A 26 -13.50 -23.19 4.57
C PRO A 26 -13.51 -24.47 5.41
N VAL A 27 -12.76 -24.50 6.52
CA VAL A 27 -12.75 -25.65 7.44
C VAL A 27 -14.11 -25.84 8.09
N TYR A 28 -14.75 -24.77 8.56
CA TYR A 28 -16.05 -24.80 9.23
C TYR A 28 -17.12 -25.44 8.35
N ALA A 29 -17.15 -25.12 7.06
CA ALA A 29 -18.08 -25.72 6.10
C ALA A 29 -17.93 -27.24 5.99
N ARG A 30 -16.74 -27.78 6.28
CA ARG A 30 -16.42 -29.22 6.20
C ARG A 30 -16.35 -29.91 7.56
N LEU A 31 -16.48 -29.19 8.67
CA LEU A 31 -16.41 -29.77 10.02
C LEU A 31 -17.39 -30.94 10.25
N PRO A 32 -18.65 -30.90 9.75
CA PRO A 32 -19.55 -32.03 9.92
C PRO A 32 -19.02 -33.34 9.34
N GLU A 33 -18.15 -33.29 8.32
CA GLU A 33 -17.50 -34.47 7.73
C GLU A 33 -16.14 -34.76 8.38
N LEU A 34 -15.38 -33.72 8.73
CA LEU A 34 -14.00 -33.84 9.18
C LEU A 34 -13.88 -34.25 10.65
N ASP A 35 -14.80 -33.76 11.49
CA ASP A 35 -14.78 -33.88 12.95
C ASP A 35 -16.17 -33.54 13.53
N PRO A 36 -17.18 -34.43 13.35
CA PRO A 36 -18.59 -34.14 13.65
C PRO A 36 -18.83 -33.71 15.10
N GLU A 37 -18.14 -34.36 16.04
CA GLU A 37 -18.30 -34.18 17.50
C GLU A 37 -17.36 -33.11 18.08
N THR A 38 -16.78 -32.25 17.23
CA THR A 38 -15.78 -31.29 17.69
C THR A 38 -16.38 -30.24 18.64
N PRO A 39 -15.84 -30.07 19.86
CA PRO A 39 -16.30 -29.02 20.76
C PRO A 39 -15.93 -27.61 20.27
N LEU A 40 -15.07 -27.51 19.25
CA LEU A 40 -14.61 -26.24 18.68
C LEU A 40 -15.65 -25.58 17.77
N ARG A 41 -16.68 -26.31 17.31
CA ARG A 41 -17.62 -25.80 16.29
C ARG A 41 -18.32 -24.50 16.70
N PRO A 42 -18.87 -24.32 17.92
CA PRO A 42 -19.47 -23.06 18.34
C PRO A 42 -18.45 -21.91 18.43
N ARG A 43 -17.21 -22.22 18.87
CA ARG A 43 -16.13 -21.22 18.97
C ARG A 43 -15.72 -20.70 17.59
N ILE A 44 -15.54 -21.62 16.63
CA ILE A 44 -15.23 -21.27 15.24
C ILE A 44 -16.38 -20.45 14.64
N ASP A 45 -17.64 -20.85 14.84
CA ASP A 45 -18.79 -20.08 14.35
C ASP A 45 -18.84 -18.66 14.93
N GLY A 46 -18.58 -18.51 16.23
CA GLY A 46 -18.48 -17.21 16.89
C GLY A 46 -17.38 -16.31 16.29
N ILE A 47 -16.20 -16.88 16.03
CA ILE A 47 -15.11 -16.17 15.34
C ILE A 47 -15.56 -15.74 13.95
N LEU A 48 -16.14 -16.65 13.15
CA LEU A 48 -16.57 -16.35 11.78
C LEU A 48 -17.67 -15.28 11.74
N LYS A 49 -18.64 -15.33 12.66
CA LYS A 49 -19.66 -14.28 12.83
C LYS A 49 -19.03 -12.93 13.14
N ASN A 50 -18.12 -12.87 14.12
CA ASN A 50 -17.41 -11.65 14.45
C ASN A 50 -16.65 -11.09 13.24
N ARG A 51 -15.92 -11.94 12.51
CA ARG A 51 -15.16 -11.52 11.32
C ARG A 51 -16.06 -11.05 10.19
N TRP A 52 -17.18 -11.73 9.96
CA TRP A 52 -18.16 -11.30 8.97
C TRP A 52 -18.74 -9.93 9.32
N VAL A 53 -19.15 -9.71 10.58
CA VAL A 53 -19.67 -8.40 11.04
C VAL A 53 -18.62 -7.30 10.84
N LEU A 54 -17.37 -7.52 11.25
CA LEU A 54 -16.29 -6.55 11.04
C LEU A 54 -16.04 -6.26 9.56
N ALA A 55 -16.12 -7.27 8.69
CA ALA A 55 -16.00 -7.06 7.24
C ALA A 55 -17.17 -6.22 6.69
N GLN A 56 -18.42 -6.47 7.13
CA GLN A 56 -19.57 -5.66 6.71
C GLN A 56 -19.46 -4.20 7.18
N LEU A 57 -18.98 -3.97 8.42
CA LEU A 57 -18.75 -2.60 8.93
C LEU A 57 -17.69 -1.87 8.11
N LYS A 58 -16.56 -2.53 7.80
CA LYS A 58 -15.52 -1.98 6.93
C LYS A 58 -16.08 -1.62 5.55
N LEU A 59 -16.77 -2.56 4.90
CA LEU A 59 -17.34 -2.36 3.56
C LEU A 59 -18.32 -1.20 3.53
N ARG A 60 -19.22 -1.14 4.52
CA ARG A 60 -20.18 -0.04 4.64
C ARG A 60 -19.50 1.32 4.69
N GLU A 61 -18.43 1.44 5.48
CA GLU A 61 -17.66 2.69 5.55
C GLU A 61 -16.82 2.96 4.29
N THR A 62 -16.54 1.94 3.47
CA THR A 62 -15.86 2.13 2.19
C THR A 62 -16.78 2.62 1.08
N TYR A 63 -18.09 2.35 1.13
CA TYR A 63 -19.03 2.70 0.04
C TYR A 63 -19.00 4.20 -0.33
N ASP A 64 -18.71 5.07 0.63
CA ASP A 64 -18.51 6.50 0.38
C ASP A 64 -17.32 6.79 -0.55
N ALA A 65 -16.20 6.07 -0.43
CA ALA A 65 -15.10 6.18 -1.38
C ALA A 65 -15.51 5.67 -2.77
N PHE A 66 -16.25 4.56 -2.83
CA PHE A 66 -16.74 4.02 -4.11
C PHE A 66 -17.68 5.00 -4.80
N ALA A 67 -18.65 5.55 -4.07
CA ALA A 67 -19.58 6.55 -4.59
C ALA A 67 -18.81 7.79 -5.10
N ALA A 68 -17.90 8.34 -4.30
CA ALA A 68 -17.11 9.50 -4.69
C ALA A 68 -16.33 9.31 -6.00
N LEU A 69 -15.81 8.10 -6.25
CA LEU A 69 -15.11 7.77 -7.48
C LEU A 69 -16.08 7.52 -8.64
N LEU A 70 -17.09 6.67 -8.44
CA LEU A 70 -18.04 6.26 -9.48
C LEU A 70 -18.90 7.44 -9.97
N ASP A 71 -19.40 8.28 -9.06
CA ASP A 71 -20.21 9.46 -9.39
C ASP A 71 -19.42 10.51 -10.16
N SER A 72 -18.08 10.49 -10.05
CA SER A 72 -17.18 11.34 -10.83
C SER A 72 -16.78 10.74 -12.18
N GLY A 73 -17.36 9.59 -12.55
CA GLY A 73 -17.05 8.88 -13.79
C GLY A 73 -15.74 8.10 -13.78
N ILE A 74 -15.09 7.92 -12.63
CA ILE A 74 -13.86 7.12 -12.48
C ILE A 74 -14.25 5.67 -12.25
N PRO A 75 -14.00 4.75 -13.22
CA PRO A 75 -14.31 3.34 -13.04
C PRO A 75 -13.43 2.73 -11.96
N VAL A 76 -14.03 1.90 -11.11
CA VAL A 76 -13.34 1.19 -10.03
C VAL A 76 -13.38 -0.32 -10.31
N LEU A 77 -12.20 -0.93 -10.36
CA LEU A 77 -12.04 -2.38 -10.41
C LEU A 77 -11.63 -2.89 -9.03
N VAL A 78 -12.45 -3.73 -8.41
CA VAL A 78 -12.15 -4.37 -7.14
C VAL A 78 -11.45 -5.69 -7.42
N PHE A 79 -10.41 -6.03 -6.66
CA PHE A 79 -9.67 -7.28 -6.84
C PHE A 79 -9.37 -7.99 -5.51
N LYS A 80 -8.70 -9.14 -5.57
CA LYS A 80 -8.42 -10.02 -4.40
C LYS A 80 -9.71 -10.36 -3.62
N GLY A 81 -9.70 -10.15 -2.29
CA GLY A 81 -10.82 -10.50 -1.42
C GLY A 81 -12.09 -9.70 -1.70
N GLY A 82 -11.96 -8.45 -2.17
CA GLY A 82 -13.12 -7.64 -2.55
C GLY A 82 -13.81 -8.16 -3.81
N ALA A 83 -13.05 -8.57 -4.84
CA ALA A 83 -13.61 -9.23 -6.01
C ALA A 83 -14.29 -10.54 -5.62
N TYR A 84 -13.62 -11.36 -4.81
CA TYR A 84 -14.17 -12.62 -4.32
C TYR A 84 -15.53 -12.45 -3.62
N GLN A 85 -15.75 -11.33 -2.94
CA GLN A 85 -17.04 -10.98 -2.36
C GLN A 85 -18.06 -10.50 -3.39
N ALA A 86 -17.65 -9.60 -4.28
CA ALA A 86 -18.52 -9.03 -5.29
C ALA A 86 -19.03 -10.10 -6.27
N GLU A 87 -18.22 -11.13 -6.53
CA GLU A 87 -18.57 -12.32 -7.33
C GLU A 87 -19.45 -13.33 -6.57
N GLY A 88 -19.73 -13.12 -5.27
CA GLY A 88 -20.52 -14.03 -4.43
C GLY A 88 -19.77 -15.29 -3.96
N LEU A 89 -18.51 -15.47 -4.35
CA LEU A 89 -17.70 -16.66 -4.00
C LEU A 89 -17.42 -16.77 -2.50
N ALA A 90 -17.42 -15.64 -1.77
CA ALA A 90 -17.25 -15.58 -0.32
C ALA A 90 -18.30 -16.40 0.46
N MET A 91 -19.51 -16.52 -0.08
CA MET A 91 -20.59 -17.26 0.59
C MET A 91 -20.33 -18.77 0.58
N ALA A 92 -19.68 -19.29 -0.47
CA ALA A 92 -19.43 -20.72 -0.63
C ALA A 92 -18.51 -21.30 0.45
N ASN A 93 -17.58 -20.50 0.97
CA ASN A 93 -16.57 -20.98 1.92
C ASN A 93 -16.41 -20.07 3.16
N ARG A 94 -17.34 -19.14 3.41
CA ARG A 94 -17.29 -18.18 4.51
C ARG A 94 -15.93 -17.48 4.63
N ARG A 95 -15.30 -17.15 3.50
CA ARG A 95 -13.96 -16.54 3.46
C ARG A 95 -13.95 -15.24 4.26
N VAL A 96 -13.00 -15.14 5.18
CA VAL A 96 -12.74 -13.89 5.92
C VAL A 96 -12.07 -12.89 4.99
N ILE A 97 -12.66 -11.72 4.84
CA ILE A 97 -12.13 -10.64 3.99
C ILE A 97 -11.51 -9.58 4.88
N GLY A 98 -10.29 -9.18 4.52
CA GLY A 98 -9.50 -8.19 5.25
C GLY A 98 -9.85 -6.77 4.81
N ASP A 99 -9.07 -6.27 3.87
CA ASP A 99 -9.18 -4.91 3.33
C ASP A 99 -9.70 -4.94 1.89
N VAL A 100 -10.15 -3.79 1.40
CA VAL A 100 -10.71 -3.64 0.04
C VAL A 100 -9.64 -3.05 -0.87
N ASP A 101 -9.05 -3.89 -1.72
CA ASP A 101 -8.14 -3.47 -2.77
C ASP A 101 -8.93 -2.99 -4.00
N ILE A 102 -8.67 -1.76 -4.43
CA ILE A 102 -9.24 -1.17 -5.64
C ILE A 102 -8.14 -0.79 -6.63
N LEU A 103 -8.47 -0.92 -7.90
CA LEU A 103 -7.66 -0.52 -9.04
C LEU A 103 -8.40 0.58 -9.80
N ILE A 104 -7.69 1.64 -10.11
CA ILE A 104 -8.11 2.69 -11.04
C ILE A 104 -7.13 2.74 -12.21
N ARG A 105 -7.52 3.38 -13.30
CA ARG A 105 -6.59 3.61 -14.42
C ARG A 105 -5.56 4.65 -14.00
N HIS A 106 -4.33 4.51 -14.49
CA HIS A 106 -3.25 5.43 -14.16
C HIS A 106 -3.59 6.90 -14.49
N ARG A 107 -4.29 7.14 -15.60
CA ARG A 107 -4.77 8.48 -16.01
C ARG A 107 -5.74 9.13 -15.02
N ASP A 108 -6.45 8.33 -14.23
CA ASP A 108 -7.45 8.79 -13.27
C ASP A 108 -6.86 9.01 -11.87
N ALA A 109 -5.57 8.73 -11.67
CA ALA A 109 -4.91 8.73 -10.36
C ALA A 109 -5.03 10.06 -9.60
N VAL A 110 -4.79 11.18 -10.28
CA VAL A 110 -4.91 12.51 -9.68
C VAL A 110 -6.37 12.82 -9.35
N GLY A 111 -7.29 12.56 -10.28
CA GLY A 111 -8.73 12.78 -10.05
C GLY A 111 -9.27 11.95 -8.89
N ALA A 112 -8.86 10.69 -8.77
CA ALA A 112 -9.26 9.81 -7.67
C ALA A 112 -8.78 10.34 -6.31
N LEU A 113 -7.54 10.85 -6.24
CA LEU A 113 -7.01 11.48 -5.03
C LEU A 113 -7.83 12.72 -4.64
N GLU A 114 -8.18 13.58 -5.59
CA GLU A 114 -9.02 14.76 -5.33
C GLU A 114 -10.41 14.38 -4.80
N ARG A 115 -11.03 13.32 -5.33
CA ARG A 115 -12.34 12.86 -4.86
C ARG A 115 -12.27 12.25 -3.47
N LEU A 116 -11.24 11.44 -3.19
CA LEU A 116 -11.01 10.91 -1.84
C LEU A 116 -10.80 12.04 -0.83
N GLU A 117 -9.98 13.04 -1.16
CA GLU A 117 -9.76 14.21 -0.31
C GLU A 117 -11.03 15.01 -0.06
N ALA A 118 -11.78 15.32 -1.12
CA ALA A 118 -13.05 16.06 -1.03
C ALA A 118 -14.09 15.32 -0.17
N SER A 119 -14.09 13.99 -0.21
CA SER A 119 -14.92 13.14 0.64
C SER A 119 -14.33 12.91 2.04
N GLY A 120 -13.26 13.60 2.43
CA GLY A 120 -12.69 13.55 3.78
C GLY A 120 -11.90 12.28 4.11
N TRP A 121 -11.46 11.53 3.09
CA TRP A 121 -10.52 10.43 3.28
C TRP A 121 -9.13 10.98 3.55
N THR A 122 -8.31 10.19 4.23
CA THR A 122 -6.93 10.56 4.56
C THR A 122 -5.98 9.40 4.32
N ALA A 123 -4.74 9.70 3.98
CA ALA A 123 -3.72 8.67 3.82
C ALA A 123 -3.39 8.02 5.17
N ALA A 124 -3.37 6.68 5.24
CA ALA A 124 -3.15 5.91 6.45
C ALA A 124 -1.78 6.17 7.12
N ASN A 125 -0.81 6.61 6.33
CA ASN A 125 0.56 6.96 6.72
C ASN A 125 0.75 8.48 6.94
N GLY A 126 -0.34 9.26 6.93
CA GLY A 126 -0.33 10.70 7.24
C GLY A 126 0.11 11.62 6.10
N GLU A 127 0.32 11.07 4.91
CA GLU A 127 0.69 11.85 3.73
C GLU A 127 -0.37 12.88 3.35
N SER A 128 0.05 14.06 2.89
CA SER A 128 -0.86 15.05 2.32
C SER A 128 -1.27 14.67 0.90
N PHE A 129 -2.42 15.17 0.44
CA PHE A 129 -2.87 14.93 -0.93
C PHE A 129 -2.04 15.70 -1.95
N GLU A 130 -1.49 16.86 -1.60
CA GLU A 130 -0.52 17.57 -2.45
C GLU A 130 0.72 16.71 -2.71
N TYR A 131 1.22 16.03 -1.68
CA TYR A 131 2.32 15.08 -1.79
C TYR A 131 1.92 13.86 -2.64
N LEU A 132 0.73 13.29 -2.40
CA LEU A 132 0.25 12.12 -3.14
C LEU A 132 -0.01 12.43 -4.62
N ARG A 133 -0.54 13.62 -4.97
CA ARG A 133 -0.74 14.04 -6.37
C ARG A 133 0.60 14.12 -7.12
N ARG A 134 1.68 14.53 -6.46
CA ARG A 134 3.04 14.44 -7.04
C ARG A 134 3.45 13.00 -7.28
N LEU A 135 3.24 12.13 -6.29
CA LEU A 135 3.58 10.71 -6.44
C LEU A 135 2.77 10.05 -7.56
N ALA A 136 1.50 10.40 -7.72
CA ALA A 136 0.58 9.79 -8.69
C ALA A 136 1.11 9.73 -10.12
N THR A 137 1.95 10.70 -10.51
CA THR A 137 2.60 10.77 -11.84
C THR A 137 3.70 9.74 -12.06
N VAL A 138 4.23 9.14 -11.00
CA VAL A 138 5.33 8.15 -11.03
C VAL A 138 4.87 6.79 -10.50
N ARG A 139 4.02 6.78 -9.47
CA ARG A 139 3.37 5.59 -8.91
C ARG A 139 2.20 6.00 -8.03
N LEU A 140 1.16 5.17 -7.94
CA LEU A 140 0.17 5.32 -6.88
C LEU A 140 -0.32 3.97 -6.38
N ASN A 141 0.22 3.56 -5.23
CA ASN A 141 -0.35 2.53 -4.37
C ASN A 141 -0.43 3.14 -2.96
N GLY A 142 -1.64 3.28 -2.42
CA GLY A 142 -1.87 4.03 -1.19
C GLY A 142 -3.07 3.52 -0.41
N ASN A 143 -2.88 3.38 0.90
CA ASN A 143 -3.95 3.02 1.81
C ASN A 143 -4.61 4.27 2.39
N PHE A 144 -5.93 4.37 2.25
CA PHE A 144 -6.74 5.50 2.68
C PHE A 144 -7.75 5.08 3.73
N ARG A 145 -7.94 5.93 4.74
CA ARG A 145 -8.81 5.66 5.89
C ARG A 145 -9.74 6.83 6.17
N LYS A 146 -10.93 6.49 6.64
CA LYS A 146 -11.99 7.39 7.09
C LYS A 146 -12.79 6.68 8.19
N GLY A 147 -13.26 7.41 9.19
CA GLY A 147 -14.08 6.83 10.25
C GLY A 147 -13.35 5.79 11.11
N HIS A 148 -14.13 4.84 11.65
CA HIS A 148 -13.61 3.80 12.54
C HIS A 148 -13.10 2.58 11.76
N HIS A 149 -13.79 2.23 10.67
CA HIS A 149 -13.59 1.00 9.91
C HIS A 149 -13.23 1.24 8.44
N GLY A 150 -13.49 2.43 7.89
CA GLY A 150 -13.18 2.77 6.51
C GLY A 150 -11.70 2.57 6.17
N ASN A 151 -11.45 1.71 5.19
CA ASN A 151 -10.12 1.35 4.74
C ASN A 151 -10.15 0.89 3.27
N VAL A 152 -9.52 1.67 2.38
CA VAL A 152 -9.42 1.37 0.95
C VAL A 152 -7.96 1.40 0.54
N ASP A 153 -7.49 0.34 -0.12
CA ASP A 153 -6.16 0.31 -0.72
C ASP A 153 -6.28 0.58 -2.21
N LEU A 154 -5.85 1.77 -2.64
CA LEU A 154 -5.96 2.25 -4.00
C LEU A 154 -4.67 1.97 -4.76
N HIS A 155 -4.80 1.31 -5.91
CA HIS A 155 -3.71 0.92 -6.79
C HIS A 155 -3.93 1.44 -8.21
N VAL A 156 -2.84 1.67 -8.93
CA VAL A 156 -2.84 1.88 -10.41
C VAL A 156 -2.31 0.68 -11.18
N SER A 157 -1.77 -0.32 -10.47
CA SER A 157 -1.39 -1.63 -11.00
C SER A 157 -1.69 -2.70 -9.96
N PRO A 158 -2.29 -3.84 -10.34
CA PRO A 158 -2.56 -4.93 -9.40
C PRO A 158 -1.30 -5.74 -9.04
N PHE A 159 -0.14 -5.42 -9.64
CA PHE A 159 1.11 -6.16 -9.45
C PHE A 159 2.17 -5.32 -8.72
N HIS A 160 2.74 -5.86 -7.64
CA HIS A 160 3.87 -5.23 -6.94
C HIS A 160 5.18 -5.32 -7.72
N TYR A 161 5.31 -6.37 -8.53
CA TYR A 161 6.49 -6.68 -9.32
C TYR A 161 6.07 -7.31 -10.64
N SER A 162 6.06 -6.52 -11.71
CA SER A 162 5.80 -6.98 -13.08
C SER A 162 6.40 -6.03 -14.11
N ARG A 163 6.57 -6.51 -15.33
CA ARG A 163 6.85 -5.66 -16.50
C ARG A 163 5.66 -4.74 -16.78
N ASN A 164 5.95 -3.49 -17.07
CA ASN A 164 4.96 -2.53 -17.55
C ASN A 164 4.54 -2.91 -18.97
N ASP A 165 3.24 -3.04 -19.19
CA ASP A 165 2.69 -3.37 -20.49
C ASP A 165 1.28 -2.78 -20.59
N ALA A 166 1.19 -1.60 -21.20
CA ALA A 166 -0.06 -0.84 -21.29
C ALA A 166 -1.15 -1.60 -22.06
N SER A 167 -0.76 -2.46 -23.01
CA SER A 167 -1.73 -3.28 -23.74
C SER A 167 -2.38 -4.33 -22.85
N LEU A 168 -1.60 -4.96 -21.95
CA LEU A 168 -2.12 -5.90 -20.97
C LEU A 168 -2.93 -5.20 -19.87
N ASP A 169 -2.56 -3.96 -19.50
CA ASP A 169 -3.35 -3.15 -18.58
C ASP A 169 -4.73 -2.83 -19.18
N GLU A 170 -4.78 -2.40 -20.44
CA GLU A 170 -6.05 -2.15 -21.13
C GLU A 170 -6.87 -3.43 -21.28
N ALA A 171 -6.22 -4.54 -21.64
CA ALA A 171 -6.90 -5.81 -21.84
C ALA A 171 -7.56 -6.33 -20.54
N LEU A 172 -6.91 -6.14 -19.38
CA LEU A 172 -7.50 -6.40 -18.06
C LEU A 172 -8.81 -5.61 -17.87
N TRP A 173 -8.80 -4.31 -18.17
CA TRP A 173 -9.98 -3.44 -18.01
C TRP A 173 -11.11 -3.77 -19.00
N MET A 174 -10.74 -4.13 -20.23
CA MET A 174 -11.70 -4.51 -21.28
C MET A 174 -12.43 -5.81 -20.95
N ARG A 175 -11.71 -6.81 -20.41
CA ARG A 175 -12.31 -8.09 -20.00
C ARG A 175 -13.00 -8.05 -18.64
N ALA A 176 -12.73 -7.03 -17.83
CA ALA A 176 -13.31 -6.92 -16.49
C ALA A 176 -14.83 -7.05 -16.53
N GLY A 177 -15.35 -7.98 -15.72
CA GLY A 177 -16.77 -8.18 -15.52
C GLY A 177 -17.38 -7.08 -14.66
N THR A 178 -18.70 -7.02 -14.62
CA THR A 178 -19.44 -6.13 -13.70
C THR A 178 -20.01 -6.96 -12.57
N ALA A 179 -19.87 -6.47 -11.34
CA ALA A 179 -20.38 -7.11 -10.13
C ALA A 179 -20.92 -6.05 -9.15
N SER A 180 -21.50 -6.52 -8.04
CA SER A 180 -22.00 -5.64 -6.98
C SER A 180 -21.25 -5.91 -5.68
N LEU A 181 -20.67 -4.86 -5.10
CA LEU A 181 -20.10 -4.90 -3.76
C LEU A 181 -21.00 -4.07 -2.85
N GLY A 182 -21.96 -4.73 -2.21
CA GLY A 182 -23.05 -4.03 -1.52
C GLY A 182 -23.89 -3.20 -2.50
N PRO A 183 -24.11 -1.89 -2.25
CA PRO A 183 -24.87 -1.02 -3.15
C PRO A 183 -24.04 -0.54 -4.36
N CYS A 184 -22.73 -0.77 -4.37
CA CYS A 184 -21.84 -0.23 -5.39
C CYS A 184 -21.70 -1.19 -6.58
N ARG A 185 -22.01 -0.69 -7.80
CA ARG A 185 -21.74 -1.39 -9.05
C ARG A 185 -20.28 -1.19 -9.43
N VAL A 186 -19.50 -2.26 -9.40
CA VAL A 186 -18.04 -2.23 -9.57
C VAL A 186 -17.60 -3.14 -10.72
N ARG A 187 -16.36 -2.99 -11.15
CA ARG A 187 -15.70 -3.94 -12.05
C ARG A 187 -14.93 -4.99 -11.23
N VAL A 188 -14.79 -6.19 -11.77
CA VAL A 188 -13.93 -7.25 -11.22
C VAL A 188 -13.10 -7.87 -12.35
N PRO A 189 -11.85 -8.31 -12.10
CA PRO A 189 -11.09 -9.01 -13.13
C PRO A 189 -11.85 -10.24 -13.60
N ASP A 190 -11.65 -10.62 -14.87
CA ASP A 190 -12.13 -11.92 -15.33
C ASP A 190 -11.46 -13.07 -14.50
N PRO A 191 -12.04 -14.27 -14.48
CA PRO A 191 -11.50 -15.36 -13.65
C PRO A 191 -10.03 -15.70 -13.89
N THR A 192 -9.55 -15.61 -15.13
CA THR A 192 -8.16 -15.89 -15.51
C THR A 192 -7.23 -14.80 -14.97
N ASP A 193 -7.60 -13.53 -15.15
CA ASP A 193 -6.86 -12.39 -14.62
C ASP A 193 -6.87 -12.40 -13.08
N SER A 194 -7.99 -12.77 -12.45
CA SER A 194 -8.08 -12.96 -11.00
C SER A 194 -7.11 -14.02 -10.51
N VAL A 195 -7.03 -15.19 -11.16
CA VAL A 195 -6.06 -16.25 -10.80
C VAL A 195 -4.63 -15.76 -11.00
N LEU A 196 -4.34 -15.07 -12.11
CA LEU A 196 -3.00 -14.51 -12.36
C LEU A 196 -2.57 -13.53 -11.27
N ILE A 197 -3.45 -12.60 -10.88
CA ILE A 197 -3.19 -11.65 -9.79
C ILE A 197 -2.98 -12.40 -8.47
N VAL A 198 -3.83 -13.38 -8.14
CA VAL A 198 -3.66 -14.15 -6.90
C VAL A 198 -2.31 -14.88 -6.88
N LEU A 199 -1.91 -15.54 -7.97
CA LEU A 199 -0.62 -16.22 -8.09
C LEU A 199 0.58 -15.27 -7.98
N ALA A 200 0.47 -14.05 -8.51
CA ALA A 200 1.53 -13.05 -8.41
C ALA A 200 1.78 -12.61 -6.96
N HIS A 201 0.78 -12.70 -6.08
CA HIS A 201 0.89 -12.33 -4.65
C HIS A 201 1.06 -13.54 -3.72
N ALA A 202 0.83 -14.77 -4.21
CA ALA A 202 0.81 -16.00 -3.42
C ALA A 202 2.09 -16.26 -2.62
N THR A 203 3.23 -15.83 -3.15
CA THR A 203 4.56 -16.14 -2.61
C THR A 203 5.15 -15.00 -1.78
N GLU A 204 4.42 -13.89 -1.65
CA GLU A 204 4.87 -12.71 -0.90
C GLU A 204 4.48 -12.75 0.58
N SER A 205 3.72 -13.76 1.01
CA SER A 205 3.30 -13.90 2.41
C SER A 205 3.12 -15.36 2.82
N SER A 206 3.16 -15.62 4.13
CA SER A 206 2.87 -16.93 4.75
C SER A 206 1.38 -17.32 4.74
N ASN A 207 0.51 -16.52 4.11
CA ASN A 207 -0.93 -16.79 4.07
C ASN A 207 -1.25 -17.94 3.11
N GLY A 208 -2.12 -18.88 3.53
CA GLY A 208 -2.56 -20.00 2.69
C GLY A 208 -3.90 -19.78 1.98
N ASP A 209 -4.62 -18.69 2.25
CA ASP A 209 -5.99 -18.50 1.79
C ASP A 209 -6.11 -18.26 0.28
N TRP A 210 -5.04 -17.79 -0.36
CA TRP A 210 -4.95 -17.71 -1.83
C TRP A 210 -5.19 -19.07 -2.50
N THR A 211 -4.84 -20.18 -1.84
CA THR A 211 -5.05 -21.52 -2.41
C THR A 211 -6.53 -21.84 -2.55
N MET A 212 -7.34 -21.41 -1.57
CA MET A 212 -8.79 -21.55 -1.60
C MET A 212 -9.40 -20.65 -2.67
N ASP A 213 -8.88 -19.43 -2.83
CA ASP A 213 -9.36 -18.49 -3.85
C ASP A 213 -9.16 -19.03 -5.26
N VAL A 214 -8.02 -19.67 -5.54
CA VAL A 214 -7.76 -20.32 -6.83
C VAL A 214 -8.61 -21.59 -6.97
N ALA A 215 -8.68 -22.43 -5.93
CA ALA A 215 -9.46 -23.68 -5.95
C ALA A 215 -10.94 -23.43 -6.25
N THR A 216 -11.56 -22.45 -5.58
CA THR A 216 -12.97 -22.12 -5.80
C THR A 216 -13.22 -21.59 -7.21
N ARG A 217 -12.31 -20.79 -7.78
CA ARG A 217 -12.44 -20.34 -9.18
C ARG A 217 -12.26 -21.47 -10.17
N MET A 218 -11.25 -22.34 -9.98
CA MET A 218 -11.06 -23.51 -10.83
C MET A 218 -12.28 -24.45 -10.82
N ALA A 219 -12.98 -24.55 -9.69
CA ALA A 219 -14.16 -25.41 -9.57
C ALA A 219 -15.43 -24.81 -10.19
N GLY A 220 -15.57 -23.47 -10.22
CA GLY A 220 -16.82 -22.80 -10.57
C GLY A 220 -16.76 -21.86 -11.77
N GLN A 221 -15.57 -21.61 -12.34
CA GLN A 221 -15.36 -20.62 -13.39
C GLN A 221 -14.39 -21.15 -14.46
N HIS A 222 -14.52 -20.64 -15.68
CA HIS A 222 -13.60 -20.97 -16.78
C HIS A 222 -12.29 -20.20 -16.65
N ILE A 223 -11.17 -20.94 -16.61
CA ILE A 223 -9.81 -20.38 -16.61
C ILE A 223 -9.17 -20.66 -17.98
N ASP A 224 -8.79 -19.58 -18.67
CA ASP A 224 -8.03 -19.64 -19.91
C ASP A 224 -6.54 -19.77 -19.58
N TRP A 225 -6.09 -21.02 -19.56
CA TRP A 225 -4.73 -21.36 -19.12
C TRP A 225 -3.64 -20.89 -20.08
N ASP A 226 -3.90 -20.90 -21.39
CA ASP A 226 -2.95 -20.45 -22.39
C ASP A 226 -2.73 -18.94 -22.28
N ARG A 227 -3.81 -18.16 -22.11
CA ARG A 227 -3.72 -16.73 -21.84
C ARG A 227 -2.98 -16.43 -20.53
N LEU A 228 -3.21 -17.25 -19.50
CA LEU A 228 -2.50 -17.11 -18.23
C LEU A 228 -0.99 -17.27 -18.42
N VAL A 229 -0.56 -18.28 -19.18
CA VAL A 229 0.86 -18.52 -19.50
C VAL A 229 1.45 -17.36 -20.30
N GLU A 230 0.76 -16.92 -21.36
CA GLU A 230 1.19 -15.80 -22.20
C GLU A 230 1.35 -14.51 -21.38
N THR A 231 0.31 -14.16 -20.61
CA THR A 231 0.28 -12.94 -19.81
C THR A 231 1.36 -12.97 -18.73
N ALA A 232 1.55 -14.10 -18.05
CA ALA A 232 2.61 -14.27 -17.05
C ALA A 232 4.02 -14.12 -17.67
N GLY A 233 4.23 -14.64 -18.88
CA GLY A 233 5.48 -14.49 -19.64
C GLY A 233 5.77 -13.03 -19.99
N ARG A 234 4.79 -12.33 -20.55
CA ARG A 234 4.90 -10.91 -20.93
C ARG A 234 5.10 -10.00 -19.71
N ARG A 235 4.42 -10.29 -18.60
CA ARG A 235 4.56 -9.58 -17.31
C ARG A 235 5.83 -9.96 -16.53
N GLY A 236 6.53 -11.04 -16.91
CA GLY A 236 7.73 -11.50 -16.22
C GLY A 236 7.48 -12.02 -14.80
N ILE A 237 6.30 -12.61 -14.58
CA ILE A 237 5.87 -13.19 -13.29
C ILE A 237 5.80 -14.71 -13.32
N VAL A 238 6.39 -15.34 -14.35
CA VAL A 238 6.50 -16.79 -14.51
C VAL A 238 6.96 -17.52 -13.23
N PRO A 239 7.99 -17.07 -12.49
CA PRO A 239 8.42 -17.78 -11.27
C PRO A 239 7.32 -17.90 -10.21
N ALA A 240 6.53 -16.84 -10.03
CA ALA A 240 5.44 -16.83 -9.05
C ALA A 240 4.30 -17.75 -9.49
N CYS A 241 3.91 -17.68 -10.77
CA CYS A 241 2.88 -18.56 -11.33
C CYS A 241 3.29 -20.04 -11.28
N LEU A 242 4.53 -20.37 -11.67
CA LEU A 242 5.04 -21.73 -11.62
C LEU A 242 5.03 -22.28 -10.18
N ALA A 243 5.56 -21.52 -9.22
CA ALA A 243 5.61 -21.96 -7.83
C ALA A 243 4.22 -22.15 -7.23
N GLY A 244 3.30 -21.21 -7.47
CA GLY A 244 1.92 -21.29 -6.99
C GLY A 244 1.18 -22.49 -7.59
N LEU A 245 1.21 -22.65 -8.92
CA LEU A 245 0.52 -23.75 -9.59
C LEU A 245 1.15 -25.12 -9.29
N ALA A 246 2.48 -25.20 -9.18
CA ALA A 246 3.15 -26.43 -8.76
C ALA A 246 2.78 -26.81 -7.32
N TYR A 247 2.66 -25.84 -6.40
CA TYR A 247 2.16 -26.09 -5.06
C TYR A 247 0.72 -26.60 -5.06
N LEU A 248 -0.17 -25.95 -5.81
CA LEU A 248 -1.57 -26.37 -5.94
C LEU A 248 -1.68 -27.78 -6.53
N SER A 249 -0.89 -28.11 -7.54
CA SER A 249 -0.89 -29.43 -8.16
C SER A 249 -0.26 -30.49 -7.25
N TRP A 250 0.99 -30.31 -6.82
CA TRP A 250 1.77 -31.35 -6.16
C TRP A 250 1.51 -31.48 -4.67
N ARG A 251 1.12 -30.40 -3.98
CA ARG A 251 0.91 -30.39 -2.52
C ARG A 251 -0.56 -30.42 -2.14
N ILE A 252 -1.41 -29.70 -2.88
CA ILE A 252 -2.86 -29.65 -2.60
C ILE A 252 -3.62 -30.71 -3.41
N GLY A 253 -3.13 -31.10 -4.59
CA GLY A 253 -3.78 -32.08 -5.45
C GLY A 253 -4.87 -31.49 -6.35
N LEU A 254 -4.81 -30.19 -6.66
CA LEU A 254 -5.76 -29.57 -7.60
C LEU A 254 -5.43 -29.98 -9.05
N PRO A 255 -6.46 -30.11 -9.92
CA PRO A 255 -6.31 -30.54 -11.30
C PRO A 255 -5.78 -29.41 -12.21
N VAL A 256 -4.57 -28.93 -11.94
CA VAL A 256 -3.86 -27.98 -12.82
C VAL A 256 -3.45 -28.73 -14.09
N PRO A 257 -3.75 -28.24 -15.31
CA PRO A 257 -3.40 -28.96 -16.53
C PRO A 257 -1.89 -29.12 -16.70
N GLY A 258 -1.44 -30.34 -17.04
CA GLY A 258 -0.01 -30.66 -17.13
C GLY A 258 0.76 -29.81 -18.16
N HIS A 259 0.11 -29.44 -19.27
CA HIS A 259 0.72 -28.59 -20.30
C HIS A 259 1.07 -27.19 -19.78
N VAL A 260 0.31 -26.66 -18.81
CA VAL A 260 0.55 -25.34 -18.20
C VAL A 260 1.83 -25.35 -17.36
N LEU A 261 1.98 -26.37 -16.51
CA LEU A 261 3.20 -26.54 -15.71
C LEU A 261 4.42 -26.79 -16.61
N ALA A 262 4.26 -27.58 -17.68
CA ALA A 262 5.31 -27.81 -18.67
C ALA A 262 5.72 -26.50 -19.37
N ALA A 263 4.76 -25.69 -19.82
CA ALA A 263 5.02 -24.40 -20.47
C ALA A 263 5.77 -23.43 -19.53
N PHE A 264 5.37 -23.33 -18.27
CA PHE A 264 6.06 -22.49 -17.29
C PHE A 264 7.47 -22.99 -16.94
N SER A 265 7.65 -24.31 -16.84
CA SER A 265 8.96 -24.91 -16.58
C SER A 265 9.94 -24.68 -17.75
N ALA A 266 9.43 -24.75 -18.98
CA ALA A 266 10.21 -24.54 -20.21
C ALA A 266 10.50 -23.05 -20.50
N ALA A 267 9.78 -22.13 -19.86
CA ALA A 267 9.93 -20.70 -20.10
C ALA A 267 11.34 -20.19 -19.74
N ARG A 268 11.94 -19.42 -20.65
CA ARG A 268 13.22 -18.74 -20.39
C ARG A 268 13.01 -17.56 -19.44
N VAL A 269 13.34 -17.76 -18.17
CA VAL A 269 13.26 -16.73 -17.13
C VAL A 269 14.65 -16.11 -16.89
N PRO A 270 14.83 -14.79 -17.11
CA PRO A 270 16.06 -14.07 -16.78
C PRO A 270 16.47 -14.23 -15.30
N VAL A 271 17.78 -14.23 -15.04
CA VAL A 271 18.33 -14.35 -13.67
C VAL A 271 17.81 -13.25 -12.76
N SER A 272 17.63 -12.03 -13.27
CA SER A 272 17.07 -10.90 -12.53
C SER A 272 15.68 -11.20 -11.95
N GLN A 273 14.81 -11.84 -12.73
CA GLN A 273 13.46 -12.23 -12.29
C GLN A 273 13.49 -13.36 -11.27
N ARG A 274 14.35 -14.38 -11.48
CA ARG A 274 14.54 -15.47 -10.52
C ARG A 274 15.07 -14.95 -9.18
N LEU A 275 16.05 -14.05 -9.22
CA LEU A 275 16.66 -13.45 -8.04
C LEU A 275 15.67 -12.57 -7.29
N LYS A 276 14.88 -11.76 -8.01
CA LYS A 276 13.81 -10.97 -7.41
C LYS A 276 12.81 -11.89 -6.73
N TYR A 277 12.28 -12.89 -7.43
CA TYR A 277 11.33 -13.84 -6.86
C TYR A 277 11.89 -14.51 -5.60
N TRP A 278 13.07 -15.13 -5.68
CA TRP A 278 13.73 -15.79 -4.54
C TRP A 278 13.88 -14.87 -3.32
N SER A 279 14.30 -13.63 -3.55
CA SER A 279 14.50 -12.65 -2.46
C SER A 279 13.18 -12.15 -1.82
N ASN A 280 12.03 -12.43 -2.42
CA ASN A 280 10.70 -12.02 -1.92
C ASN A 280 9.83 -13.19 -1.43
N VAL A 281 10.31 -14.44 -1.46
CA VAL A 281 9.56 -15.61 -0.93
C VAL A 281 9.22 -15.46 0.56
N ARG A 282 10.05 -14.72 1.30
CA ARG A 282 9.84 -14.42 2.72
C ARG A 282 9.35 -13.00 2.95
N ASP A 283 8.58 -12.86 4.03
CA ASP A 283 8.14 -11.58 4.54
C ASP A 283 9.34 -10.63 4.71
N ARG A 284 9.14 -9.36 4.38
CA ARG A 284 10.22 -8.36 4.35
C ARG A 284 11.00 -8.24 5.67
N GLY A 285 10.32 -8.47 6.80
CA GLY A 285 10.92 -8.45 8.14
C GLY A 285 11.85 -9.63 8.42
N GLU A 286 11.62 -10.77 7.77
CA GLU A 286 12.33 -12.04 7.99
C GLU A 286 13.51 -12.24 7.04
N ARG A 287 13.70 -11.33 6.08
CA ARG A 287 14.80 -11.41 5.11
C ARG A 287 16.15 -11.26 5.80
N GLY A 288 17.03 -12.22 5.54
CA GLY A 288 18.44 -12.15 5.86
C GLY A 288 19.18 -11.09 5.04
N LEU A 289 20.48 -10.98 5.28
CA LEU A 289 21.32 -10.02 4.56
C LEU A 289 21.47 -10.39 3.08
N ALA A 290 21.60 -11.68 2.77
CA ALA A 290 21.73 -12.18 1.40
C ALA A 290 20.50 -11.84 0.56
N GLU A 291 19.28 -12.09 1.07
CA GLU A 291 18.04 -11.76 0.39
C GLU A 291 17.90 -10.24 0.20
N LYS A 292 18.32 -9.43 1.17
CA LYS A 292 18.31 -7.95 1.03
C LYS A 292 19.27 -7.46 -0.05
N ILE A 293 20.46 -8.06 -0.17
CA ILE A 293 21.44 -7.72 -1.21
C ILE A 293 20.92 -8.18 -2.58
N ALA A 294 20.48 -9.43 -2.69
CA ALA A 294 19.88 -9.99 -3.89
C ALA A 294 18.71 -9.16 -4.41
N ASN A 295 17.81 -8.72 -3.51
CA ASN A 295 16.68 -7.88 -3.87
C ASN A 295 17.12 -6.54 -4.49
N ARG A 296 18.16 -5.91 -3.95
CA ARG A 296 18.71 -4.65 -4.49
C ARG A 296 19.39 -4.83 -5.83
N LEU A 297 20.15 -5.91 -5.99
CA LEU A 297 20.79 -6.25 -7.27
C LEU A 297 19.74 -6.54 -8.33
N ALA A 298 18.72 -7.32 -7.99
CA ALA A 298 17.60 -7.61 -8.87
C ALA A 298 16.87 -6.31 -9.27
N ASP A 299 16.55 -5.41 -8.31
CA ASP A 299 15.92 -4.13 -8.59
C ASP A 299 16.71 -3.28 -9.60
N ALA A 300 18.04 -3.23 -9.45
CA ALA A 300 18.91 -2.50 -10.36
C ALA A 300 18.88 -3.09 -11.79
N MET A 301 18.91 -4.42 -11.91
CA MET A 301 18.83 -5.09 -13.22
C MET A 301 17.45 -4.89 -13.86
N LEU A 302 16.38 -5.12 -13.10
CA LEU A 302 15.00 -5.09 -13.58
C LEU A 302 14.54 -3.70 -14.00
N SER A 303 15.05 -2.65 -13.35
CA SER A 303 14.74 -1.27 -13.73
C SER A 303 15.11 -0.95 -15.19
N ARG A 304 16.05 -1.69 -15.77
CA ARG A 304 16.49 -1.56 -17.18
C ARG A 304 15.63 -2.37 -18.15
N ASP A 305 14.83 -3.31 -17.66
CA ASP A 305 14.04 -4.27 -18.44
C ASP A 305 12.53 -3.94 -18.45
N GLY A 306 12.18 -2.68 -18.18
CA GLY A 306 10.80 -2.19 -18.23
C GLY A 306 9.92 -2.67 -17.06
N PHE A 307 10.50 -3.12 -15.95
CA PHE A 307 9.73 -3.49 -14.76
C PHE A 307 9.25 -2.27 -13.96
N SER A 308 8.00 -2.35 -13.51
CA SER A 308 7.52 -1.61 -12.34
C SER A 308 8.30 -2.12 -11.13
N VAL A 309 9.38 -1.40 -10.80
CA VAL A 309 10.10 -1.56 -9.54
C VAL A 309 9.62 -0.46 -8.60
N VAL A 310 9.58 -0.71 -7.29
CA VAL A 310 9.19 0.28 -6.29
C VAL A 310 10.04 1.54 -6.46
N VAL A 311 9.48 2.54 -7.13
CA VAL A 311 10.15 3.82 -7.34
C VAL A 311 10.14 4.55 -6.01
N LYS A 312 11.32 4.84 -5.47
CA LYS A 312 11.41 5.52 -4.18
C LYS A 312 10.89 6.94 -4.34
N ASP A 313 10.12 7.45 -3.36
CA ASP A 313 9.49 8.77 -3.38
C ASP A 313 10.37 9.91 -3.89
N HIS A 314 11.68 9.86 -3.60
CA HIS A 314 12.66 10.86 -4.01
C HIS A 314 12.85 11.00 -5.52
N SER A 315 12.35 10.06 -6.32
CA SER A 315 12.30 10.21 -7.77
C SER A 315 11.21 11.18 -8.22
N ALA A 316 10.18 11.40 -7.40
CA ALA A 316 9.03 12.24 -7.73
C ALA A 316 8.95 13.51 -6.86
N ILE A 317 9.45 13.45 -5.62
CA ILE A 317 9.43 14.56 -4.66
C ILE A 317 10.59 14.48 -3.68
N THR A 318 11.22 15.62 -3.39
CA THR A 318 12.39 15.63 -2.49
C THR A 318 12.02 15.17 -1.08
N VAL A 319 12.71 14.15 -0.56
CA VAL A 319 12.60 13.73 0.84
C VAL A 319 13.84 14.19 1.60
N ALA A 320 13.74 15.32 2.30
CA ALA A 320 14.85 15.95 3.00
C ALA A 320 14.97 15.48 4.45
N ARG A 321 16.21 15.27 4.90
CA ARG A 321 16.56 15.00 6.30
C ARG A 321 17.31 16.21 6.88
N PRO A 322 17.34 16.38 8.21
CA PRO A 322 18.13 17.44 8.83
C PRO A 322 19.59 17.34 8.39
N THR A 323 20.14 18.47 7.98
CA THR A 323 21.54 18.60 7.58
C THR A 323 22.32 19.28 8.69
N LEU A 324 23.57 18.85 8.90
CA LEU A 324 24.53 19.61 9.71
C LEU A 324 25.03 20.74 8.80
N SER A 325 24.64 21.98 9.08
CA SER A 325 25.03 23.11 8.22
C SER A 325 26.54 23.31 8.22
N PRO A 326 27.20 23.51 7.06
CA PRO A 326 28.40 24.31 7.01
C PRO A 326 27.98 25.77 7.27
N ARG A 327 28.47 26.38 8.34
CA ARG A 327 28.15 27.77 8.75
C ARG A 327 28.47 28.83 7.69
N ALA A 328 29.19 28.47 6.61
CA ALA A 328 29.67 29.39 5.58
C ALA A 328 28.59 29.94 4.64
N PHE A 329 27.55 29.17 4.29
CA PHE A 329 26.56 29.59 3.27
C PHE A 329 25.44 30.50 3.79
N ILE A 330 25.00 30.31 5.04
CA ILE A 330 23.90 31.11 5.62
C ILE A 330 24.37 32.52 5.99
N ARG A 331 25.68 32.74 6.12
CA ARG A 331 26.26 34.00 6.61
C ARG A 331 26.03 35.20 5.67
N GLN A 332 25.72 34.97 4.39
CA GLN A 332 25.51 36.02 3.39
C GLN A 332 24.03 36.34 3.10
N ALA A 333 23.09 35.44 3.45
CA ALA A 333 21.67 35.65 3.18
C ALA A 333 20.95 36.13 4.45
N ARG A 334 20.34 37.32 4.41
CA ARG A 334 19.46 37.78 5.50
C ARG A 334 18.20 36.89 5.50
N PRO A 335 17.85 36.22 6.61
CA PRO A 335 16.58 35.50 6.68
C PRO A 335 15.44 36.49 6.48
N SER A 336 14.37 36.07 5.81
CA SER A 336 13.08 36.70 6.07
C SER A 336 12.80 36.52 7.56
N LEU A 337 12.86 37.61 8.33
CA LEU A 337 12.64 37.58 9.77
C LEU A 337 11.19 37.16 10.03
N VAL A 338 11.02 35.97 10.60
CA VAL A 338 9.73 35.45 11.06
C VAL A 338 9.73 35.59 12.59
N PRO A 339 8.66 36.11 13.21
CA PRO A 339 8.54 36.11 14.67
C PRO A 339 8.70 34.67 15.19
N ALA A 340 9.83 34.39 15.85
CA ALA A 340 10.24 33.04 16.21
C ALA A 340 9.46 32.44 17.40
N SER A 341 8.44 33.13 17.91
CA SER A 341 7.73 32.76 19.15
C SER A 341 6.43 32.00 18.97
N VAL A 342 5.85 31.95 17.76
CA VAL A 342 4.54 31.31 17.53
C VAL A 342 4.73 29.87 17.04
N GLU A 343 4.08 28.93 17.72
CA GLU A 343 4.00 27.55 17.27
C GLU A 343 2.98 27.39 16.15
N HIS A 344 3.35 26.60 15.15
CA HIS A 344 2.53 26.35 13.98
C HIS A 344 2.30 24.84 13.82
N LEU A 345 1.09 24.50 13.39
CA LEU A 345 0.82 23.24 12.70
C LEU A 345 0.83 23.43 11.18
N ASP A 346 0.45 24.62 10.73
CA ASP A 346 0.49 25.08 9.35
C ASP A 346 1.09 26.48 9.33
N TYR A 347 2.03 26.71 8.43
CA TYR A 347 2.74 27.98 8.26
C TYR A 347 2.68 28.39 6.80
N ARG A 348 2.47 29.69 6.55
CA ARG A 348 2.45 30.28 5.19
C ARG A 348 3.33 31.53 5.16
N HIS A 349 4.07 31.71 4.06
CA HIS A 349 4.97 32.84 3.89
C HIS A 349 5.14 33.22 2.43
N HIS A 350 5.11 34.51 2.12
CA HIS A 350 5.42 35.00 0.79
C HIS A 350 6.93 35.09 0.60
N LEU A 351 7.45 34.33 -0.35
CA LEU A 351 8.81 34.42 -0.84
C LEU A 351 8.89 35.48 -1.95
N ALA A 352 10.03 36.16 -2.04
CA ALA A 352 10.34 37.12 -3.09
C ALA A 352 11.82 36.99 -3.52
N GLY A 353 12.15 37.44 -4.74
CA GLY A 353 13.51 37.40 -5.27
C GLY A 353 13.99 35.99 -5.63
N LEU A 354 13.09 35.15 -6.16
CA LEU A 354 13.36 33.76 -6.48
C LEU A 354 13.97 33.52 -7.87
N ARG A 355 13.95 34.52 -8.79
CA ARG A 355 14.35 34.37 -10.20
C ARG A 355 15.72 33.73 -10.47
N HIS A 356 16.63 33.70 -9.51
CA HIS A 356 17.96 33.08 -9.62
C HIS A 356 18.30 32.12 -8.48
N ARG A 357 17.30 31.72 -7.69
CA ARG A 357 17.47 30.87 -6.52
C ARG A 357 17.22 29.43 -6.89
N SER A 358 18.05 28.54 -6.39
CA SER A 358 17.98 27.10 -6.70
C SER A 358 17.51 26.27 -5.50
N HIS A 359 17.62 26.82 -4.29
CA HIS A 359 17.28 26.10 -3.07
C HIS A 359 16.51 26.95 -2.07
N LEU A 360 15.68 26.28 -1.28
CA LEU A 360 15.16 26.80 -0.03
C LEU A 360 15.89 26.14 1.14
N VAL A 361 16.28 26.95 2.10
CA VAL A 361 16.78 26.51 3.40
C VAL A 361 15.73 26.85 4.45
N LEU A 362 15.33 25.85 5.22
CA LEU A 362 14.30 25.96 6.26
C LEU A 362 14.91 25.61 7.61
N LYS A 363 14.81 26.51 8.58
CA LYS A 363 15.22 26.27 9.97
C LYS A 363 13.99 26.17 10.84
N LEU A 364 13.70 24.97 11.32
CA LEU A 364 12.54 24.69 12.17
C LEU A 364 12.99 24.49 13.62
N GLY A 365 12.38 25.24 14.53
CA GLY A 365 12.43 25.05 15.98
C GLY A 365 11.40 24.01 16.40
N LEU A 366 11.80 23.07 17.27
CA LEU A 366 10.95 22.00 17.74
C LEU A 366 11.13 21.84 19.24
N ASP A 367 10.01 21.80 19.95
CA ASP A 367 10.01 21.29 21.32
C ASP A 367 10.47 19.84 21.33
N ARG A 368 11.12 19.44 22.42
CA ARG A 368 11.64 18.08 22.55
C ARG A 368 10.54 17.19 23.13
N PRO A 369 9.99 16.23 22.38
CA PRO A 369 9.01 15.31 22.94
C PRO A 369 9.69 14.42 23.98
N GLY A 370 8.97 14.06 25.05
CA GLY A 370 9.51 13.23 26.12
C GLY A 370 10.00 11.86 25.65
N ARG A 371 9.44 11.34 24.54
CA ARG A 371 9.88 10.11 23.87
C ARG A 371 10.36 10.40 22.45
N SER A 372 11.35 9.64 22.00
CA SER A 372 11.85 9.75 20.63
C SER A 372 10.76 9.36 19.63
N ARG A 373 10.41 10.26 18.70
CA ARG A 373 9.41 10.02 17.65
C ARG A 373 9.82 10.59 16.30
N ARG A 374 9.27 10.00 15.24
CA ARG A 374 9.40 10.52 13.87
C ARG A 374 8.49 11.72 13.69
N LEU A 375 8.97 12.71 12.94
CA LEU A 375 8.27 13.96 12.64
C LEU A 375 8.29 14.18 11.12
N PHE A 376 7.14 14.56 10.57
CA PHE A 376 6.96 14.81 9.15
C PHE A 376 6.38 16.20 8.92
N PHE A 377 6.92 16.89 7.91
CA PHE A 377 6.42 18.18 7.45
C PHE A 377 6.38 18.15 5.93
N ASP A 378 5.24 18.53 5.35
CA ASP A 378 5.12 18.69 3.90
C ASP A 378 5.31 20.15 3.55
N VAL A 379 6.08 20.40 2.47
CA VAL A 379 6.42 21.74 2.00
C VAL A 379 5.87 21.91 0.60
N CYS A 380 5.06 22.95 0.42
CA CYS A 380 4.51 23.32 -0.88
C CYS A 380 4.92 24.75 -1.26
N VAL A 381 4.95 24.99 -2.57
CA VAL A 381 5.09 26.33 -3.17
C VAL A 381 3.92 26.50 -4.14
N ASP A 382 3.15 27.56 -3.96
CA ASP A 382 1.93 27.86 -4.73
C ASP A 382 0.96 26.67 -4.80
N GLY A 383 0.77 25.99 -3.65
CA GLY A 383 -0.11 24.82 -3.53
C GLY A 383 0.46 23.51 -4.09
N VAL A 384 1.67 23.53 -4.66
CA VAL A 384 2.32 22.35 -5.24
C VAL A 384 3.36 21.80 -4.29
N ALA A 385 3.26 20.52 -3.91
CA ALA A 385 4.25 19.89 -3.05
C ALA A 385 5.62 19.82 -3.74
N ILE A 386 6.66 20.26 -3.03
CA ILE A 386 8.06 20.26 -3.50
C ILE A 386 8.98 19.39 -2.63
N ALA A 387 8.64 19.19 -1.36
CA ALA A 387 9.41 18.35 -0.47
C ALA A 387 8.60 17.78 0.70
N ARG A 388 9.02 16.63 1.21
CA ARG A 388 8.71 16.16 2.56
C ARG A 388 9.96 16.18 3.43
N LEU A 389 9.87 16.85 4.57
CA LEU A 389 10.89 16.87 5.60
C LEU A 389 10.67 15.70 6.57
N ARG A 390 11.72 14.89 6.82
CA ARG A 390 11.68 13.77 7.78
C ARG A 390 12.72 13.97 8.86
N ALA A 391 12.27 14.10 10.11
CA ALA A 391 13.14 14.23 11.27
C ALA A 391 12.79 13.23 12.38
N ARG A 392 13.67 13.13 13.38
CA ARG A 392 13.42 12.48 14.65
C ARG A 392 13.81 13.44 15.77
N SER A 393 12.97 13.53 16.79
CA SER A 393 13.19 14.35 17.99
C SER A 393 12.74 13.59 19.24
N GLY A 394 13.26 13.98 20.41
CA GLY A 394 12.95 13.38 21.71
C GLY A 394 13.88 12.26 22.18
N GLY A 395 13.69 11.82 23.43
CA GLY A 395 14.47 10.74 24.06
C GLY A 395 15.68 11.20 24.89
N GLY A 396 15.73 12.47 25.32
CA GLY A 396 16.79 12.99 26.21
C GLY A 396 16.21 13.72 27.42
N HIS A 397 17.01 13.88 28.49
CA HIS A 397 16.59 14.47 29.77
C HIS A 397 16.39 15.99 29.74
N SER A 398 16.82 16.67 28.68
CA SER A 398 16.69 18.13 28.54
C SER A 398 15.43 18.50 27.75
N LYS A 399 14.60 19.40 28.32
CA LYS A 399 13.47 20.06 27.64
C LYS A 399 13.90 21.12 26.62
N ALA A 400 15.20 21.35 26.41
CA ALA A 400 15.68 22.38 25.50
C ALA A 400 15.20 22.14 24.06
N GLU A 401 14.71 23.22 23.43
CA GLU A 401 14.32 23.27 22.03
C GLU A 401 15.45 22.75 21.12
N VAL A 402 15.06 22.01 20.09
CA VAL A 402 15.99 21.50 19.08
C VAL A 402 15.66 22.12 17.74
N THR A 403 16.64 22.82 17.18
CA THR A 403 16.54 23.31 15.81
C THR A 403 16.93 22.22 14.81
N LYS A 404 16.17 22.09 13.72
CA LYS A 404 16.50 21.28 12.54
C LYS A 404 16.61 22.17 11.31
N LEU A 405 17.69 21.99 10.55
CA LEU A 405 17.92 22.70 9.29
C LEU A 405 17.71 21.76 8.11
N PHE A 406 16.91 22.18 7.14
CA PHE A 406 16.63 21.44 5.92
C PHE A 406 17.03 22.26 4.71
N ARG A 407 17.56 21.59 3.70
CA ARG A 407 17.83 22.16 2.38
C ARG A 407 17.01 21.38 1.36
N ILE A 408 16.22 22.08 0.57
CA ILE A 408 15.36 21.51 -0.46
C ILE A 408 15.57 22.28 -1.76
N PRO A 409 15.54 21.61 -2.93
CA PRO A 409 15.59 22.30 -4.22
C PRO A 409 14.28 23.07 -4.46
N LEU A 410 14.40 24.23 -5.10
CA LEU A 410 13.27 24.93 -5.69
C LEU A 410 12.92 24.29 -7.05
N PRO A 411 11.65 24.35 -7.48
CA PRO A 411 11.28 23.96 -8.85
C PRO A 411 12.03 24.82 -9.88
N GLU A 412 12.39 24.23 -11.03
CA GLU A 412 13.12 24.92 -12.11
C GLU A 412 12.40 26.18 -12.64
N ARG A 413 11.06 26.21 -12.54
CA ARG A 413 10.22 27.33 -12.96
C ARG A 413 9.39 27.84 -11.79
N VAL A 414 10.04 28.53 -10.86
CA VAL A 414 9.35 29.26 -9.79
C VAL A 414 9.20 30.73 -10.19
N ASN A 415 8.03 31.29 -9.92
CA ASN A 415 7.81 32.73 -10.07
C ASN A 415 8.74 33.50 -9.13
N ASP A 416 9.03 34.76 -9.46
CA ASP A 416 9.89 35.60 -8.61
C ASP A 416 9.35 35.78 -7.18
N THR A 417 8.03 35.74 -7.08
CA THR A 417 7.26 35.68 -5.85
C THR A 417 6.46 34.39 -5.79
N ALA A 418 6.42 33.73 -4.64
CA ALA A 418 5.66 32.50 -4.47
C ALA A 418 5.17 32.34 -3.02
N LEU A 419 4.06 31.64 -2.83
CA LEU A 419 3.54 31.32 -1.50
C LEU A 419 4.13 29.99 -1.02
N LEU A 420 5.03 30.06 -0.04
CA LEU A 420 5.52 28.89 0.71
C LEU A 420 4.45 28.45 1.72
N SER A 421 4.17 27.16 1.79
CA SER A 421 3.49 26.56 2.94
C SER A 421 4.30 25.40 3.54
N ILE A 422 4.26 25.29 4.87
CA ILE A 422 4.85 24.19 5.63
C ILE A 422 3.77 23.65 6.56
N SER A 423 3.48 22.36 6.46
CA SER A 423 2.42 21.72 7.24
C SER A 423 2.97 20.53 8.00
N ALA A 424 2.83 20.54 9.32
CA ALA A 424 3.11 19.38 10.17
C ALA A 424 2.14 18.25 9.82
N ARG A 425 2.65 17.04 9.61
CA ARG A 425 1.86 15.87 9.25
C ARG A 425 1.88 14.83 10.36
N PRO A 426 0.78 14.10 10.57
CA PRO A 426 0.82 12.93 11.43
C PRO A 426 1.69 11.84 10.79
N THR A 427 2.15 10.88 11.57
CA THR A 427 2.89 9.73 11.03
C THR A 427 1.98 8.56 10.67
N HIS A 428 0.73 8.58 11.15
CA HIS A 428 -0.32 7.60 10.87
C HIS A 428 -1.70 8.27 10.95
N PHE A 429 -2.70 7.67 10.31
CA PHE A 429 -4.10 8.04 10.51
C PHE A 429 -4.51 7.85 11.97
N LEU A 430 -5.06 8.91 12.55
CA LEU A 430 -5.68 8.90 13.88
C LEU A 430 -7.17 8.67 13.71
N ARG A 431 -7.68 7.59 14.31
CA ARG A 431 -9.11 7.26 14.27
C ARG A 431 -9.91 8.28 15.08
N PRO A 432 -11.20 8.48 14.78
CA PRO A 432 -12.10 9.19 15.69
C PRO A 432 -12.04 8.58 17.09
N GLY A 433 -11.89 9.42 18.12
CA GLY A 433 -11.71 8.98 19.51
C GLY A 433 -10.30 8.44 19.84
N ALA A 434 -9.28 8.72 19.02
CA ALA A 434 -7.89 8.37 19.35
C ALA A 434 -7.50 8.90 20.74
N THR A 435 -6.84 8.06 21.52
CA THR A 435 -6.38 8.39 22.88
C THR A 435 -5.31 9.49 22.83
N GLN A 436 -5.14 10.23 23.92
CA GLN A 436 -4.08 11.24 24.01
C GLN A 436 -2.69 10.63 23.76
N ALA A 437 -2.45 9.39 24.23
CA ALA A 437 -1.21 8.68 23.98
C ALA A 437 -0.95 8.38 22.49
N GLU A 438 -2.00 8.10 21.71
CA GLU A 438 -1.89 7.93 20.25
C GLU A 438 -1.63 9.26 19.55
N ILE A 439 -2.31 10.33 19.96
CA ILE A 439 -2.10 11.69 19.45
C ILE A 439 -0.65 12.13 19.73
N ASP A 440 -0.17 11.93 20.95
CA ASP A 440 1.20 12.28 21.36
C ASP A 440 2.28 11.46 20.64
N ARG A 441 1.93 10.27 20.14
CA ARG A 441 2.86 9.38 19.43
C ARG A 441 2.83 9.56 17.91
N PHE A 442 1.66 9.80 17.34
CA PHE A 442 1.41 9.75 15.89
C PHE A 442 0.81 11.02 15.30
N GLY A 443 0.24 11.90 16.12
CA GLY A 443 -0.36 13.16 15.67
C GLY A 443 0.65 14.16 15.10
N ARG A 444 0.12 15.25 14.55
CA ARG A 444 0.91 16.37 14.04
C ARG A 444 1.74 16.96 15.17
N TYR A 445 2.96 17.38 14.88
CA TYR A 445 3.85 17.95 15.89
C TYR A 445 4.06 19.44 15.62
N PRO A 446 3.77 20.33 16.59
CA PRO A 446 3.98 21.77 16.44
C PRO A 446 5.45 22.10 16.14
N PHE A 447 5.66 23.17 15.40
CA PHE A 447 6.99 23.67 15.06
C PHE A 447 7.01 25.20 15.01
N ARG A 448 8.18 25.79 15.21
CA ARG A 448 8.44 27.22 15.04
C ARG A 448 9.30 27.43 13.80
N VAL A 449 9.03 28.47 13.02
CA VAL A 449 9.88 28.80 11.86
C VAL A 449 10.94 29.80 12.32
N ALA A 450 12.15 29.32 12.54
CA ALA A 450 13.28 30.12 13.00
C ALA A 450 14.08 30.76 11.84
N GLY A 451 13.73 30.46 10.59
CA GLY A 451 14.25 31.14 9.42
C GLY A 451 13.96 30.42 8.11
N VAL A 452 13.79 31.23 7.06
CA VAL A 452 13.61 30.81 5.67
C VAL A 452 14.58 31.61 4.81
N TRP A 453 15.34 30.92 3.97
CA TRP A 453 16.27 31.53 3.01
C TRP A 453 16.06 30.91 1.64
N ALA A 454 15.97 31.75 0.60
CA ALA A 454 16.11 31.32 -0.78
C ALA A 454 17.57 31.57 -1.21
N VAL A 455 18.27 30.52 -1.67
CA VAL A 455 19.71 30.55 -1.97
C VAL A 455 19.96 30.29 -3.45
#